data_AF-A0A2J6TX71-F1
#
_entry.id   AF-A0A2J6TX71-F1
#
_cell.length_a   1.000
_cell.length_b   1.000
_cell.length_c   1.000
_cell.angle_alpha   90.00
_cell.angle_beta   90.00
_cell.angle_gamma   90.00
#
_symmetry.space_group_name_H-M   'P 1'
#
loop_
_entity.id
_entity.type
_entity.pdbx_description
1 polymer ?
#
loop_
_entity_poly.entity_id
_entity_poly.type
_entity_poly.pdbx_seq_one_letter_code
_entity_poly.pdbx_strand_id
1 'polypeptide(L)'
;DNRESLTAIETVCGDSIAITPFLIFKGDVLLEDHFKNDLDNKIILATSASGYTNKELSMKYIKHFYNQTYKKIKGKWQMLVFDRHASHTSDNFLYYC
;
A
#
# COMPACT_ATOMS: atom_id res chain seq x y z
N ASP A 1 -1.25 -28.45 5.00
CA ASP A 1 -1.06 -27.13 4.38
C ASP A 1 -1.42 -26.04 5.37
N ASN A 2 -0.42 -25.31 5.90
CA ASN A 2 -0.61 -24.14 6.78
C ASN A 2 0.02 -22.89 6.11
N ARG A 3 -0.36 -22.61 4.86
CA ARG A 3 0.08 -21.39 4.18
C ARG A 3 -1.01 -20.34 4.28
N GLU A 4 -0.74 -19.28 5.01
CA GLU A 4 -1.58 -18.09 4.99
C GLU A 4 -1.16 -17.15 3.84
N SER A 5 -2.14 -16.49 3.24
CA SER A 5 -1.93 -15.53 2.15
C SER A 5 -1.57 -14.16 2.69
N LEU A 6 -0.64 -13.47 2.02
CA LEU A 6 -0.31 -12.07 2.23
C LEU A 6 -0.75 -11.27 1.01
N THR A 7 -1.36 -10.10 1.22
CA THR A 7 -1.65 -9.17 0.13
C THR A 7 -0.53 -8.15 0.02
N ALA A 8 0.02 -7.96 -1.18
CA ALA A 8 1.00 -6.91 -1.48
C ALA A 8 0.38 -5.90 -2.46
N ILE A 9 0.53 -4.61 -2.17
CA ILE A 9 0.26 -3.54 -3.13
C ILE A 9 1.60 -3.01 -3.62
N GLU A 10 1.84 -3.18 -4.91
CA GLU A 10 3.07 -2.75 -5.58
C GLU A 10 2.77 -1.66 -6.60
N THR A 11 3.67 -0.69 -6.75
CA THR A 11 3.55 0.38 -7.73
C THR A 11 4.87 0.57 -8.44
N VAL A 12 4.81 0.58 -9.77
CA VAL A 12 5.94 0.89 -10.64
C VAL A 12 5.66 2.19 -11.38
N CYS A 13 6.65 3.07 -11.39
CA CYS A 13 6.60 4.32 -12.14
C CYS A 13 6.96 4.08 -13.62
N GLY A 14 6.60 5.00 -14.51
CA GLY A 14 6.91 4.90 -15.94
C GLY A 14 8.42 4.90 -16.26
N ASP A 15 9.26 5.33 -15.31
CA ASP A 15 10.72 5.24 -15.35
C ASP A 15 11.25 3.88 -14.87
N SER A 16 10.38 2.88 -14.70
CA SER A 16 10.68 1.54 -14.19
C SER A 16 11.18 1.50 -12.74
N ILE A 17 11.02 2.58 -11.97
CA ILE A 17 11.34 2.58 -10.55
C ILE A 17 10.11 2.16 -9.74
N ALA A 18 10.25 1.08 -8.98
CA ALA A 18 9.25 0.66 -8.01
C ALA A 18 9.32 1.51 -6.74
N ILE A 19 8.16 1.81 -6.14
CA ILE A 19 8.11 2.31 -4.77
C ILE A 19 8.20 1.13 -3.80
N THR A 20 8.48 1.39 -2.52
CA THR A 20 8.50 0.32 -1.53
C THR A 20 7.12 -0.35 -1.42
N PRO A 21 7.03 -1.70 -1.40
CA PRO A 21 5.76 -2.40 -1.29
C PRO A 21 4.99 -2.07 -0.02
N PHE A 22 3.66 -2.14 -0.12
CA PHE A 22 2.74 -2.03 1.01
C PHE A 22 2.12 -3.41 1.26
N LEU A 23 2.47 -4.04 2.39
CA LEU A 23 2.07 -5.40 2.73
C LEU A 23 0.91 -5.41 3.73
N ILE A 24 -0.08 -6.27 3.50
CA ILE A 24 -1.27 -6.42 4.33
C ILE A 24 -1.38 -7.88 4.78
N PHE A 25 -1.19 -8.08 6.08
CA PHE A 25 -1.40 -9.35 6.75
C PHE A 25 -2.87 -9.55 7.12
N LYS A 26 -3.33 -10.79 7.01
CA LYS A 26 -4.62 -11.17 7.57
C LYS A 26 -4.51 -11.23 9.09
N GLY A 27 -5.42 -10.55 9.77
CA GLY A 27 -5.48 -10.48 11.23
C GLY A 27 -5.70 -9.05 11.71
N ASP A 28 -5.86 -8.89 13.02
CA ASP A 28 -6.09 -7.57 13.62
C ASP A 28 -4.78 -6.93 14.10
N VAL A 29 -3.87 -7.73 14.64
CA VAL A 29 -2.60 -7.28 15.23
C VAL A 29 -1.45 -8.13 14.72
N LEU A 30 -0.36 -7.48 14.33
CA LEU A 30 0.94 -8.11 14.11
C LEU A 30 1.66 -8.18 15.45
N LEU A 31 1.88 -9.39 15.96
CA LEU A 31 2.69 -9.61 17.15
C LEU A 31 4.14 -9.83 16.69
N GLU A 32 4.96 -8.78 16.73
CA GLU A 32 6.34 -8.80 16.20
C GLU A 32 7.20 -9.94 16.79
N ASP A 33 6.96 -10.33 18.04
CA ASP A 33 7.66 -11.43 18.72
C ASP A 33 7.47 -12.81 18.03
N HIS A 34 6.45 -12.95 17.17
CA HIS A 34 6.16 -14.19 16.46
C HIS A 34 6.85 -14.29 15.09
N PHE A 35 7.56 -13.26 14.66
CA PHE A 35 8.19 -13.22 13.34
C PHE A 35 9.63 -12.73 13.46
N LYS A 36 10.56 -13.46 12.82
CA LYS A 36 11.89 -12.91 12.56
C LYS A 36 11.77 -11.90 11.43
N ASN A 37 11.57 -10.64 11.78
CA ASN A 37 11.42 -9.58 10.80
C ASN A 37 12.78 -9.16 10.22
N ASP A 38 13.20 -9.85 9.16
CA ASP A 38 14.39 -9.49 8.38
C ASP A 38 14.04 -8.58 7.17
N LEU A 39 12.84 -7.98 7.15
CA LEU A 39 12.39 -7.10 6.06
C LEU A 39 13.06 -5.72 6.13
N ASP A 40 13.19 -5.05 4.98
CA ASP A 40 13.63 -3.66 4.94
C ASP A 40 12.64 -2.78 5.74
N ASN A 41 13.17 -1.96 6.65
CA ASN A 41 12.39 -1.03 7.49
C ASN A 41 11.54 -0.02 6.70
N LYS A 42 11.78 0.14 5.40
CA LYS A 42 10.95 0.95 4.51
C LYS A 42 9.64 0.28 4.12
N ILE A 43 9.56 -1.04 4.24
CA ILE A 43 8.36 -1.82 3.91
C ILE A 43 7.26 -1.42 4.88
N ILE A 44 6.10 -1.08 4.34
CA ILE A 44 4.93 -0.80 5.16
C ILE A 44 4.24 -2.11 5.48
N LEU A 45 4.13 -2.42 6.77
CA LEU A 45 3.37 -3.55 7.28
C LEU A 45 2.04 -3.04 7.83
N ALA A 46 0.94 -3.59 7.33
CA ALA A 46 -0.40 -3.30 7.77
C ALA A 46 -1.18 -4.59 8.03
N THR A 47 -2.28 -4.49 8.76
CA THR A 47 -3.18 -5.61 9.06
C THR A 47 -4.60 -5.32 8.59
N SER A 48 -5.32 -6.37 8.21
CA SER A 48 -6.77 -6.35 8.11
C SER A 48 -7.37 -7.72 8.43
N ALA A 49 -8.53 -7.75 9.09
CA ALA A 49 -9.22 -9.01 9.39
C ALA A 49 -9.47 -9.89 8.15
N SER A 50 -9.69 -9.25 6.99
CA SER A 50 -9.90 -9.96 5.72
C SER A 50 -8.60 -10.37 5.02
N GLY A 51 -7.46 -9.74 5.36
CA GLY A 51 -6.20 -9.87 4.63
C GLY A 51 -6.15 -9.09 3.32
N TYR A 52 -7.18 -8.31 2.99
CA TYR A 52 -7.26 -7.50 1.78
C TYR A 52 -7.27 -5.99 2.10
N THR A 53 -7.10 -5.16 1.07
CA THR A 53 -7.23 -3.71 1.18
C THR A 53 -8.66 -3.29 1.52
N ASN A 54 -8.80 -2.13 2.15
CA ASN A 54 -10.08 -1.51 2.49
C ASN A 54 -9.94 0.02 2.36
N LYS A 55 -11.00 0.78 2.67
CA LYS A 55 -11.00 2.25 2.54
C LYS A 55 -9.94 2.93 3.40
N GLU A 56 -9.64 2.41 4.59
CA GLU A 56 -8.63 3.00 5.46
C GLU A 56 -7.21 2.67 4.98
N LEU A 57 -6.98 1.42 4.58
CA LEU A 57 -5.70 0.96 4.03
C LEU A 57 -5.40 1.62 2.69
N SER A 58 -6.41 1.86 1.84
CA SER A 58 -6.22 2.60 0.60
C SER A 58 -5.79 4.05 0.86
N MET A 59 -6.33 4.70 1.90
CA MET A 59 -5.89 6.03 2.35
C MET A 59 -4.46 6.03 2.89
N LYS A 60 -4.05 4.99 3.62
CA LYS A 60 -2.66 4.83 4.07
C LYS A 60 -1.72 4.64 2.87
N TYR A 61 -2.12 3.81 1.92
CA TYR A 61 -1.36 3.56 0.71
C TYR A 61 -1.19 4.81 -0.16
N ILE A 62 -2.22 5.62 -0.40
CA ILE A 62 -2.07 6.81 -1.27
C ILE A 62 -1.12 7.86 -0.67
N LYS A 63 -1.13 8.00 0.66
CA LYS A 63 -0.16 8.86 1.37
C LYS A 63 1.26 8.31 1.25
N HIS A 64 1.43 6.99 1.37
CA HIS A 64 2.72 6.32 1.14
C HIS A 64 3.22 6.55 -0.28
N PHE A 65 2.36 6.35 -1.29
CA PHE A 65 2.66 6.63 -2.69
C PHE A 65 3.13 8.08 -2.89
N TYR A 66 2.40 9.06 -2.36
CA TYR A 66 2.79 10.47 -2.45
C TYR A 66 4.15 10.72 -1.80
N ASN A 67 4.37 10.23 -0.57
CA ASN A 67 5.64 10.39 0.15
C ASN A 67 6.84 9.77 -0.59
N GLN A 68 6.64 8.67 -1.33
CA GLN A 68 7.68 8.01 -2.10
C GLN A 68 8.00 8.74 -3.42
N THR A 69 7.04 9.49 -3.97
CA THR A 69 7.10 9.97 -5.35
C THR A 69 7.06 11.48 -5.50
N TYR A 70 6.71 12.25 -4.46
CA TYR A 70 6.53 13.70 -4.55
C TYR A 70 7.76 14.45 -5.09
N LYS A 71 8.97 14.03 -4.71
CA LYS A 71 10.22 14.64 -5.21
C LYS A 71 10.49 14.37 -6.69
N LYS A 72 9.83 13.37 -7.28
CA LYS A 72 9.96 12.98 -8.68
C LYS A 72 8.91 13.62 -9.59
N ILE A 73 7.94 14.34 -9.02
CA ILE A 73 6.89 14.99 -9.81
C ILE A 73 7.53 16.05 -10.72
N LYS A 74 7.33 15.88 -12.03
CA LYS A 74 7.72 16.87 -13.04
C LYS A 74 6.48 17.67 -13.45
N GLY A 75 6.46 18.95 -13.09
CA GLY A 75 5.31 19.82 -13.32
C GLY A 75 4.27 19.74 -12.21
N LYS A 76 2.99 19.94 -12.55
CA LYS A 76 1.90 20.08 -11.57
C LYS A 76 1.19 18.76 -11.23
N TRP A 77 1.22 17.80 -12.14
CA TRP A 77 0.34 16.63 -12.08
C TRP A 77 1.14 15.32 -12.07
N GLN A 78 0.62 14.34 -11.35
CA GLN A 78 1.11 12.97 -11.33
C GLN A 78 -0.03 12.02 -11.67
N MET A 79 0.20 11.04 -12.54
CA MET A 79 -0.80 10.06 -12.91
C MET A 79 -0.62 8.79 -12.08
N LEU A 80 -1.71 8.28 -11.54
CA LEU A 80 -1.78 7.00 -10.86
C LEU A 80 -2.96 6.21 -11.43
N VAL A 81 -2.72 4.99 -11.87
CA VAL A 81 -3.71 4.13 -12.53
C VAL A 81 -4.06 2.98 -11.59
N PHE A 82 -5.36 2.79 -11.35
CA PHE A 82 -5.90 1.70 -10.55
C PHE A 82 -6.97 0.93 -11.33
N ASP A 83 -7.30 -0.26 -10.84
CA ASP A 83 -8.56 -0.89 -11.20
C ASP A 83 -9.74 -0.14 -10.57
N ARG A 84 -10.96 -0.47 -11.01
CA ARG A 84 -12.18 0.18 -10.53
C ARG A 84 -12.69 -0.43 -9.20
N HIS A 85 -11.79 -0.91 -8.34
CA HIS A 85 -12.21 -1.55 -7.10
C HIS A 85 -12.77 -0.52 -6.11
N ALA A 86 -13.85 -0.87 -5.39
CA ALA A 86 -14.60 0.05 -4.54
C ALA A 86 -13.79 0.66 -3.37
N SER A 87 -12.64 0.05 -3.02
CA SER A 87 -11.69 0.61 -2.06
C SER A 87 -10.98 1.88 -2.54
N HIS A 88 -10.90 2.09 -3.86
CA HIS A 88 -10.23 3.23 -4.50
C HIS A 88 -11.20 4.31 -4.99
N THR A 89 -12.50 4.10 -4.81
CA THR A 89 -13.54 5.03 -5.27
C THR A 89 -14.23 5.77 -4.12
N SER A 90 -13.65 5.79 -2.92
CA SER A 90 -14.18 6.57 -1.80
C SER A 90 -13.88 8.06 -1.98
N ASP A 91 -14.82 8.93 -1.59
CA ASP A 91 -14.68 10.39 -1.73
C ASP A 91 -13.38 10.94 -1.12
N ASN A 92 -12.99 10.46 0.07
CA ASN A 92 -11.75 10.88 0.71
C ASN A 92 -10.49 10.53 -0.09
N PHE A 93 -10.50 9.37 -0.76
CA PHE A 93 -9.38 8.92 -1.58
C PHE A 93 -9.29 9.78 -2.85
N LEU A 94 -10.43 10.00 -3.51
CA LEU A 94 -10.52 10.83 -4.70
C LEU A 94 -10.20 12.30 -4.42
N TYR A 95 -10.59 12.83 -3.25
CA TYR A 95 -10.29 14.20 -2.83
C TYR A 95 -8.81 14.41 -2.51
N TYR A 96 -8.11 13.38 -2.04
CA TYR A 96 -6.68 13.45 -1.75
C TYR A 96 -5.83 13.42 -3.03
N CYS A 97 -6.32 12.77 -4.09
CA CYS A 97 -5.65 12.68 -5.38
C CYS A 97 -5.75 14.01 -6.16
#